data_AF-A0A937RT91-F1
#
_entry.id   AF-A0A937RT91-F1
#
_cell.length_a   1.000
_cell.length_b   1.000
_cell.length_c   1.000
_cell.angle_alpha   90.00
_cell.angle_beta   90.00
_cell.angle_gamma   90.00
#
_symmetry.space_group_name_H-M   'P 1'
#
loop_
_entity.id
_entity.type
_entity.pdbx_description
1 polymer ?
#
loop_
_entity_poly.entity_id
_entity_poly.type
_entity_poly.pdbx_seq_one_letter_code
_entity_poly.pdbx_strand_id
1 'polypeptide(L)'
;MESADAGGRLSDAELRELARLLARLAEHDLDQWENWRLQTSQGPVYVRVSRALESDWPEDAFTTIWPPMAQMSDGHPGDGRPGGWTVWRQDDNGNRYVVSRHDARPEADRVAETMESRGHKQTYWVTRSA
;
A
#
# COMPACT_ATOMS: atom_id res chain seq x y z
N MET A 1 18.21 18.96 -6.82
CA MET A 1 18.68 17.73 -6.15
C MET A 1 18.80 18.09 -4.70
N GLU A 2 17.68 18.05 -3.98
CA GLU A 2 17.56 18.67 -2.67
C GLU A 2 17.04 17.64 -1.66
N SER A 3 17.91 17.45 -0.68
CA SER A 3 17.83 16.71 0.58
C SER A 3 16.44 16.20 0.98
N ALA A 4 16.27 14.88 0.89
CA ALA A 4 15.35 14.18 1.75
C ALA A 4 15.85 14.36 3.20
N ASP A 5 14.96 14.81 4.08
CA ASP A 5 15.17 14.88 5.51
C ASP A 5 15.47 13.47 6.06
N ALA A 6 16.76 13.08 6.06
CA ALA A 6 17.19 11.70 6.29
C ALA A 6 17.34 11.33 7.78
N GLY A 7 16.69 12.08 8.69
CA GLY A 7 16.90 11.95 10.14
C GLY A 7 15.68 11.48 10.94
N GLY A 8 14.52 11.32 10.31
CA GLY A 8 13.24 11.09 11.00
C GLY A 8 12.63 9.70 10.81
N ARG A 9 11.56 9.42 11.57
CA ARG A 9 10.69 8.27 11.34
C ARG A 9 10.01 8.43 9.97
N LEU A 10 9.93 7.34 9.20
CA LEU A 10 9.19 7.33 7.93
C LEU A 10 7.77 7.85 8.12
N SER A 11 7.34 8.74 7.23
CA SER A 11 5.96 9.16 7.09
C SER A 11 5.10 8.01 6.57
N ASP A 12 3.78 8.10 6.74
CA ASP A 12 2.85 7.06 6.25
C ASP A 12 2.95 6.84 4.74
N ALA A 13 3.15 7.91 3.97
CA ALA A 13 3.36 7.84 2.52
C ALA A 13 4.69 7.15 2.14
N GLU A 14 5.76 7.43 2.87
CA GLU A 14 7.08 6.83 2.63
C GLU A 14 7.07 5.34 2.99
N LEU A 15 6.43 4.98 4.11
CA LEU A 15 6.24 3.59 4.51
C LEU A 15 5.41 2.81 3.47
N ARG A 16 4.36 3.42 2.92
CA ARG A 16 3.55 2.80 1.85
C ARG A 16 4.35 2.57 0.58
N GLU A 17 5.17 3.54 0.17
CA GLU A 17 6.00 3.37 -1.03
C GLU A 17 7.08 2.30 -0.80
N LEU A 18 7.70 2.27 0.39
CA LEU A 18 8.62 1.19 0.76
C LEU A 18 7.95 -0.19 0.68
N ALA A 19 6.76 -0.34 1.28
CA ALA A 19 6.01 -1.59 1.26
C ALA A 19 5.64 -2.02 -0.17
N ARG A 20 5.20 -1.07 -1.01
CA ARG A 20 4.86 -1.32 -2.42
C ARG A 20 6.06 -1.79 -3.23
N LEU A 21 7.21 -1.13 -3.06
CA LEU A 21 8.43 -1.49 -3.78
C LEU A 21 8.98 -2.84 -3.33
N LEU A 22 8.93 -3.12 -2.02
CA LEU A 22 9.33 -4.41 -1.46
C LEU A 22 8.43 -5.54 -1.95
N ALA A 23 7.11 -5.33 -1.99
CA ALA A 23 6.17 -6.31 -2.54
C ALA A 23 6.48 -6.61 -4.00
N ARG A 24 6.64 -5.56 -4.83
CA ARG A 24 6.99 -5.72 -6.24
C ARG A 24 8.29 -6.51 -6.43
N LEU A 25 9.32 -6.22 -5.65
CA LEU A 25 10.57 -6.98 -5.68
C LEU A 25 10.35 -8.45 -5.28
N ALA A 26 9.57 -8.70 -4.22
CA ALA A 26 9.28 -10.04 -3.75
C ALA A 26 8.45 -10.87 -4.75
N GLU A 27 7.61 -10.22 -5.55
CA GLU A 27 6.81 -10.87 -6.60
C GLU A 27 7.63 -11.24 -7.83
N HIS A 28 8.61 -10.42 -8.21
CA HIS A 28 9.29 -10.55 -9.51
C HIS A 28 10.72 -11.10 -9.42
N ASP A 29 11.44 -10.82 -8.34
CA ASP A 29 12.89 -11.04 -8.28
C ASP A 29 13.32 -11.99 -7.14
N LEU A 30 12.49 -12.16 -6.10
CA LEU A 30 12.80 -13.09 -5.01
C LEU A 30 12.64 -14.54 -5.50
N ASP A 31 13.64 -15.41 -5.27
CA ASP A 31 13.56 -16.85 -5.61
C ASP A 31 13.16 -17.70 -4.39
N GLN A 32 13.90 -17.59 -3.27
CA GLN A 32 13.61 -18.35 -2.04
C GLN A 32 13.85 -17.51 -0.78
N TRP A 33 14.97 -16.80 -0.72
CA TRP A 33 15.27 -15.84 0.35
C TRP A 33 16.30 -14.82 -0.14
N GLU A 34 16.19 -13.58 0.34
CA GLU A 34 17.28 -12.62 0.29
C GLU A 34 17.72 -12.19 1.69
N ASN A 35 19.03 -12.03 1.85
CA ASN A 35 19.65 -11.52 3.06
C ASN A 35 20.38 -10.21 2.74
N TRP A 36 19.87 -9.11 3.29
CA TRP A 36 20.47 -7.79 3.11
C TRP A 36 21.12 -7.30 4.40
N ARG A 37 22.16 -6.50 4.23
CA ARG A 37 22.85 -5.81 5.31
C ARG A 37 22.90 -4.32 4.99
N LEU A 38 22.26 -3.52 5.85
CA LEU A 38 22.28 -2.07 5.79
C LEU A 38 23.31 -1.55 6.79
N GLN A 39 24.12 -0.58 6.39
CA GLN A 39 24.99 0.16 7.31
C GLN A 39 24.24 1.39 7.79
N THR A 40 24.01 1.51 9.09
CA THR A 40 23.37 2.68 9.70
C THR A 40 24.30 3.33 10.71
N SER A 41 24.00 4.56 11.12
CA SER A 41 24.75 5.23 12.20
C SER A 41 24.65 4.51 13.54
N GLN A 42 23.66 3.64 13.73
CA GLN A 42 23.49 2.80 14.94
C GLN A 42 24.16 1.43 14.79
N GLY A 43 24.86 1.17 13.68
CA GLY A 43 25.47 -0.12 13.36
C GLY A 43 24.77 -0.87 12.22
N PRO A 44 25.21 -2.10 11.91
CA PRO A 44 24.64 -2.88 10.83
C PRO A 44 23.23 -3.40 11.19
N VAL A 45 22.28 -3.21 10.28
CA VAL A 45 20.95 -3.81 10.33
C VAL A 45 20.88 -4.93 9.31
N TYR A 46 20.32 -6.07 9.70
CA TYR A 46 20.15 -7.23 8.84
C TYR A 46 18.66 -7.40 8.54
N VAL A 47 18.34 -7.55 7.26
CA VAL A 47 16.96 -7.77 6.79
C VAL A 47 16.95 -9.09 6.06
N ARG A 48 16.07 -10.00 6.49
CA ARG A 48 15.79 -11.24 5.79
C ARG A 48 14.41 -11.16 5.18
N VAL A 49 14.33 -11.43 3.88
CA VAL A 49 13.07 -11.56 3.15
C VAL A 49 12.99 -13.01 2.70
N SER A 50 11.92 -13.73 3.05
CA SER A 50 11.77 -15.14 2.69
C SER A 50 10.32 -15.50 2.43
N ARG A 51 10.12 -16.52 1.59
CA ARG A 51 8.79 -17.12 1.33
C ARG A 51 8.38 -18.14 2.38
N ALA A 52 9.28 -18.55 3.26
CA ALA A 52 9.02 -19.50 4.33
C ALA A 52 9.15 -18.82 5.68
N LEU A 53 8.18 -19.08 6.55
CA LEU A 53 8.27 -18.75 7.95
C LEU A 53 9.21 -19.75 8.63
N GLU A 54 10.18 -19.27 9.40
CA GLU A 54 10.99 -20.15 10.25
C GLU A 54 10.10 -20.74 11.35
N SER A 55 10.14 -22.05 11.54
CA SER A 55 9.17 -22.82 12.35
C SER A 55 9.02 -22.38 13.81
N ASP A 56 9.93 -21.57 14.33
CA ASP A 56 9.94 -21.11 15.73
C ASP A 56 9.21 -19.75 15.91
N TRP A 57 8.90 -19.05 14.82
CA TRP A 57 8.28 -17.73 14.89
C TRP A 57 6.76 -17.80 14.75
N PRO A 58 5.98 -17.19 15.66
CA PRO A 58 4.54 -17.11 15.51
C PRO A 58 4.18 -16.15 14.36
N GLU A 59 3.21 -16.53 13.51
CA GLU A 59 2.74 -15.71 12.38
C GLU A 59 2.16 -14.36 12.84
N ASP A 60 1.53 -14.33 14.02
CA ASP A 60 0.99 -13.12 14.63
C ASP A 60 2.05 -12.12 15.13
N ALA A 61 3.33 -12.49 15.18
CA ALA A 61 4.41 -11.52 15.40
C ALA A 61 4.67 -10.63 14.18
N PHE A 62 4.11 -10.94 13.02
CA PHE A 62 4.31 -10.19 11.78
C PHE A 62 3.14 -9.23 11.52
N THR A 63 3.46 -8.00 11.13
CA THR A 63 2.47 -7.02 10.67
C THR A 63 2.39 -7.06 9.15
N THR A 64 1.18 -7.23 8.60
CA THR A 64 0.96 -7.09 7.15
C THR A 64 1.09 -5.63 6.73
N ILE A 65 2.19 -5.32 6.04
CA ILE A 65 2.45 -3.99 5.47
C ILE A 65 2.00 -3.89 4.00
N TRP A 66 1.73 -5.04 3.36
CA TRP A 66 1.23 -5.12 1.99
C TRP A 66 0.36 -6.38 1.74
N PRO A 67 -0.78 -6.27 1.05
CA PRO A 67 -1.47 -5.01 0.75
C PRO A 67 -1.92 -4.35 2.07
N PRO A 68 -2.05 -3.01 2.13
CA PRO A 68 -2.42 -2.33 3.36
C PRO A 68 -3.76 -2.84 3.89
N MET A 69 -3.78 -3.34 5.14
CA MET A 69 -4.94 -3.96 5.79
C MET A 69 -6.21 -3.09 5.86
N ALA A 70 -6.12 -1.79 5.56
CA ALA A 70 -7.26 -0.89 5.39
C ALA A 70 -8.26 -1.33 4.29
N GLN A 71 -7.97 -2.41 3.56
CA GLN A 71 -8.82 -3.02 2.54
C GLN A 71 -9.29 -4.47 2.86
N MET A 72 -8.97 -5.06 4.03
CA MET A 72 -9.38 -6.43 4.38
C MET A 72 -10.45 -6.49 5.48
N SER A 73 -11.39 -5.55 5.48
CA SER A 73 -12.63 -5.67 6.26
C SER A 73 -13.82 -5.51 5.32
N ASP A 74 -14.11 -6.58 4.59
CA ASP A 74 -15.48 -6.86 4.19
C ASP A 74 -16.17 -7.45 5.43
N GLY A 75 -17.11 -6.71 6.02
CA GLY A 75 -18.04 -7.22 7.02
C GLY A 75 -17.87 -6.72 8.47
N HIS A 76 -18.26 -5.47 8.75
CA HIS A 76 -18.88 -5.16 10.05
C HIS A 76 -20.09 -4.23 9.84
N PRO A 77 -21.27 -4.52 10.42
CA PRO A 77 -22.47 -3.74 10.18
C PRO A 77 -22.48 -2.47 11.04
N GLY A 78 -22.69 -1.33 10.38
CA GLY A 78 -23.46 -0.20 10.90
C GLY A 78 -22.82 0.70 11.97
N ASP A 79 -22.24 1.81 11.54
CA ASP A 79 -22.55 3.12 12.14
C ASP A 79 -23.14 3.98 11.01
N GLY A 80 -24.46 4.18 11.03
CA GLY A 80 -25.26 4.70 9.92
C GLY A 80 -25.01 6.16 9.54
N ARG A 81 -23.78 6.52 9.16
CA ARG A 81 -23.50 7.75 8.43
C ARG A 81 -23.81 7.50 6.95
N PRO A 82 -24.54 8.39 6.26
CA PRO A 82 -24.81 8.20 4.84
C PRO A 82 -23.49 8.14 4.08
N GLY A 83 -23.20 6.94 3.56
CA GLY A 83 -21.93 6.54 2.99
C GLY A 83 -21.38 7.51 1.96
N GLY A 84 -20.09 7.79 2.09
CA GLY A 84 -19.31 8.55 1.11
C GLY A 84 -19.04 7.74 -0.16
N TRP A 85 -18.21 8.30 -1.02
CA TRP A 85 -17.80 7.77 -2.31
C TRP A 85 -16.29 7.67 -2.32
N THR A 86 -15.77 6.48 -2.64
CA THR A 86 -14.34 6.19 -2.69
C THR A 86 -13.92 6.04 -4.14
N VAL A 87 -12.91 6.80 -4.57
CA VAL A 87 -12.25 6.62 -5.85
C VAL A 87 -11.20 5.54 -5.69
N TRP A 88 -11.23 4.55 -6.57
CA TRP A 88 -10.29 3.45 -6.64
C TRP A 88 -9.45 3.55 -7.91
N ARG A 89 -8.24 2.97 -7.88
CA ARG A 89 -7.36 2.77 -9.04
C ARG A 89 -6.94 1.32 -9.11
N GLN A 90 -6.86 0.73 -10.30
CA GLN A 90 -6.18 -0.52 -10.60
C GLN A 90 -4.98 -0.22 -11.49
N ASP A 91 -3.81 -0.76 -11.15
CA ASP A 91 -2.65 -0.75 -12.04
C ASP A 91 -2.64 -1.96 -13.01
N ASP A 92 -1.67 -1.98 -13.93
CA ASP A 92 -1.51 -3.04 -14.94
C ASP A 92 -1.21 -4.42 -14.32
N ASN A 93 -0.77 -4.44 -13.04
CA ASN A 93 -0.53 -5.65 -12.26
C ASN A 93 -1.79 -6.16 -11.54
N GLY A 94 -2.95 -5.50 -11.71
CA GLY A 94 -4.21 -5.90 -11.09
C GLY A 94 -4.41 -5.41 -9.66
N ASN A 95 -3.46 -4.64 -9.10
CA ASN A 95 -3.54 -4.17 -7.73
C ASN A 95 -4.49 -2.98 -7.63
N ARG A 96 -5.40 -3.00 -6.64
CA ARG A 96 -6.46 -2.01 -6.45
C ARG A 96 -6.22 -1.13 -5.22
N TYR A 97 -6.29 0.19 -5.38
CA TYR A 97 -5.98 1.17 -4.34
C TYR A 97 -7.08 2.20 -4.19
N VAL A 98 -7.30 2.67 -2.97
CA VAL A 98 -8.09 3.88 -2.72
C VAL A 98 -7.26 5.11 -3.05
N VAL A 99 -7.74 5.94 -3.96
CA VAL A 99 -7.15 7.21 -4.37
C VAL A 99 -7.61 8.34 -3.46
N SER A 100 -8.91 8.40 -3.16
CA SER A 100 -9.53 9.44 -2.34
C SER A 100 -10.92 9.03 -1.86
N ARG A 101 -11.42 9.71 -0.83
CA ARG A 101 -12.79 9.57 -0.31
C ARG A 101 -13.49 10.93 -0.34
N HIS A 102 -14.77 10.92 -0.68
CA HIS A 102 -15.60 12.09 -0.89
C HIS A 102 -16.96 11.89 -0.25
N ASP A 103 -17.61 12.96 0.22
CA ASP A 103 -18.99 12.87 0.71
C ASP A 103 -20.00 12.77 -0.45
N ALA A 104 -19.62 13.20 -1.65
CA ALA A 104 -20.49 13.26 -2.82
C ALA A 104 -19.92 12.51 -4.03
N ARG A 105 -20.78 11.71 -4.69
CA ARG A 105 -20.47 11.00 -5.93
C ARG A 105 -19.89 11.91 -7.04
N PRO A 106 -20.52 13.05 -7.39
CA PRO A 106 -20.02 13.86 -8.50
C PRO A 106 -18.61 14.43 -8.24
N GLU A 107 -18.21 14.56 -6.97
CA GLU A 107 -16.84 14.96 -6.63
C GLU A 107 -15.86 13.83 -6.89
N ALA A 108 -16.22 12.60 -6.48
CA ALA A 108 -15.43 11.40 -6.74
C ALA A 108 -15.31 11.07 -8.24
N ASP A 109 -16.40 11.20 -9.01
CA ASP A 109 -16.39 10.99 -10.46
C ASP A 109 -15.44 11.97 -11.16
N ARG A 110 -15.49 13.27 -10.83
CA ARG A 110 -14.57 14.27 -11.40
C ARG A 110 -13.11 13.94 -11.12
N VAL A 111 -12.80 13.42 -9.93
CA VAL A 111 -11.45 12.99 -9.58
C VAL A 111 -11.05 11.78 -10.42
N ALA A 112 -11.91 10.76 -10.56
CA ALA A 112 -11.66 9.61 -11.41
C ALA A 112 -11.42 10.02 -12.88
N GLU A 113 -12.28 10.87 -13.44
CA GLU A 113 -12.17 11.39 -14.81
C GLU A 113 -10.88 12.19 -15.02
N THR A 114 -10.52 13.05 -14.05
CA THR A 114 -9.27 13.83 -14.10
C THR A 114 -8.04 12.92 -14.11
N MET A 115 -8.10 11.78 -13.40
CA MET A 115 -6.99 10.84 -13.32
C MET A 115 -6.90 9.93 -14.56
N GLU A 116 -8.03 9.50 -15.12
CA GLU A 116 -8.11 8.77 -16.40
C GLU A 116 -7.54 9.61 -17.55
N SER A 117 -7.87 10.90 -17.57
CA SER A 117 -7.48 11.81 -18.66
C SER A 117 -5.98 12.14 -18.69
N ARG A 118 -5.19 11.67 -17.70
CA ARG A 118 -3.72 11.88 -17.63
C ARG A 118 -2.90 10.84 -18.42
N GLY A 119 -3.54 9.88 -19.10
CA GLY A 119 -2.90 9.13 -20.18
C GLY A 119 -1.98 7.96 -19.78
N HIS A 120 -2.24 7.30 -18.64
CA HIS A 120 -1.55 6.08 -18.23
C HIS A 120 -2.51 4.87 -18.23
N LYS A 121 -1.99 3.64 -18.43
CA LYS A 121 -2.73 2.35 -18.42
C LYS A 121 -3.25 1.96 -17.02
N GLN A 122 -3.97 2.86 -16.38
CA GLN A 122 -4.52 2.68 -15.04
C GLN A 122 -6.02 2.84 -15.17
N THR A 123 -6.77 1.99 -14.47
CA THR A 123 -8.24 2.05 -14.46
C THR A 123 -8.69 2.68 -13.16
N TYR A 124 -9.49 3.73 -13.22
CA TYR A 124 -10.10 4.38 -12.06
C TYR A 124 -11.61 4.09 -12.02
N TRP A 125 -12.16 3.85 -10.84
CA TRP A 125 -13.61 3.70 -10.66
C TRP A 125 -14.07 4.19 -9.30
N VAL A 126 -15.35 4.55 -9.19
CA VAL A 126 -15.93 5.04 -7.93
C VAL A 126 -16.81 3.95 -7.31
N THR A 127 -16.66 3.70 -6.01
CA THR A 127 -17.50 2.78 -5.22
C THR A 127 -18.06 3.51 -4.01
N ARG A 128 -19.29 3.18 -3.60
CA ARG A 128 -19.87 3.72 -2.37
C ARG A 128 -19.11 3.15 -1.16
N SER A 129 -18.67 4.01 -0.26
CA SER A 129 -18.10 3.62 1.03
C SER A 129 -19.21 2.98 1.87
N ALA A 130 -18.96 1.77 2.36
CA ALA A 130 -19.83 1.07 3.30
C ALA A 130 -19.92 1.80 4.64
#